data_AF-A0A925DA82-F1
#
_entry.id   AF-A0A925DA82-F1
#
_cell.length_a   1.000
_cell.length_b   1.000
_cell.length_c   1.000
_cell.angle_alpha   90.00
_cell.angle_beta   90.00
_cell.angle_gamma   90.00
#
_symmetry.space_group_name_H-M   'P 1'
#
loop_
_entity.id
_entity.type
_entity.pdbx_description
1 polymer ?
#
loop_
_entity_poly.entity_id
_entity_poly.type
_entity_poly.pdbx_seq_one_letter_code
_entity_poly.pdbx_strand_id
1 'polypeptide(L)' 'PAAHFEKNAGLYLSDGAFFGWPGWIRFNFGCPRARMLEGLEKIAAAL' A
#
# COMPACT_ATOMS: atom_id res chain seq x y z
N PRO A 1 -2.95 -8.52 -3.05
CA PRO A 1 -2.60 -7.16 -3.53
C PRO A 1 -1.33 -6.57 -2.89
N ALA A 2 -1.04 -6.81 -1.61
CA ALA A 2 0.18 -6.29 -0.96
C ALA A 2 1.47 -6.68 -1.71
N ALA A 3 1.67 -7.96 -2.04
CA ALA A 3 2.84 -8.44 -2.78
C ALA A 3 2.99 -7.83 -4.19
N HIS A 4 1.88 -7.46 -4.84
CA HIS A 4 1.91 -6.80 -6.15
C HIS A 4 2.51 -5.39 -6.03
N PHE A 5 2.07 -4.60 -5.06
CA PHE A 5 2.60 -3.26 -4.82
C PHE A 5 4.04 -3.28 -4.31
N GLU A 6 4.42 -4.30 -3.54
CA GLU A 6 5.82 -4.49 -3.14
C GLU A 6 6.72 -4.70 -4.37
N LYS A 7 6.35 -5.63 -5.24
CA LYS A 7 7.15 -5.98 -6.42
C LYS A 7 7.17 -4.89 -7.50
N ASN A 8 6.03 -4.25 -7.75
CA ASN A 8 5.86 -3.36 -8.90
C ASN A 8 6.01 -1.87 -8.55
N ALA A 9 5.84 -1.49 -7.28
CA ALA A 9 5.89 -0.09 -6.83
C ALA A 9 6.89 0.17 -5.69
N GLY A 10 7.55 -0.88 -5.17
CA GLY A 10 8.43 -0.77 -4.00
C GLY A 10 7.68 -0.27 -2.76
N LEU A 11 6.39 -0.64 -2.63
CA LEU A 11 5.53 -0.25 -1.51
C LEU A 11 5.28 -1.43 -0.59
N TYR A 12 5.68 -1.28 0.67
CA TYR A 12 5.47 -2.27 1.70
C TYR A 12 4.16 -1.97 2.44
N LEU A 13 3.12 -2.72 2.09
CA LEU A 13 1.77 -2.59 2.64
C LEU A 13 1.43 -3.85 3.44
N SER A 14 0.61 -3.72 4.49
CA SER A 14 0.16 -4.91 5.22
C SER A 14 -0.96 -5.60 4.45
N ASP A 15 -0.89 -6.92 4.31
CA ASP A 15 -1.97 -7.71 3.71
C ASP A 15 -3.23 -7.64 4.58
N GLY A 16 -4.38 -7.36 3.98
CA GLY A 16 -5.68 -7.34 4.64
C GLY A 16 -6.08 -8.70 5.22
N ALA A 17 -5.53 -9.80 4.71
CA ALA A 17 -5.76 -11.14 5.26
C ALA A 17 -5.37 -11.26 6.74
N PHE A 18 -4.33 -10.55 7.18
CA PHE A 18 -3.92 -10.49 8.59
C PHE A 18 -4.96 -9.82 9.51
N PHE A 19 -5.93 -9.12 8.92
CA PHE A 19 -6.99 -8.40 9.61
C PHE A 19 -8.40 -8.97 9.33
N GLY A 20 -8.49 -10.11 8.64
CA GLY A 20 -9.77 -10.73 8.28
C GLY A 20 -10.41 -10.20 6.98
N TRP A 21 -9.66 -9.44 6.17
CA TRP A 21 -10.14 -8.87 4.90
C TRP A 21 -9.25 -9.31 3.71
N PRO A 22 -9.28 -10.58 3.29
CA PRO A 22 -8.52 -11.04 2.12
C PRO A 22 -8.86 -10.24 0.86
N GLY A 23 -7.87 -9.99 0.02
CA GLY A 23 -8.05 -9.18 -1.20
C GLY A 23 -7.94 -7.67 -0.99
N TRP A 24 -7.80 -7.21 0.26
CA TRP A 24 -7.58 -5.80 0.61
C TRP A 24 -6.15 -5.57 1.10
N ILE A 25 -5.79 -4.29 1.28
CA ILE A 25 -4.52 -3.84 1.86
C ILE A 25 -4.79 -2.85 2.98
N ARG A 26 -3.90 -2.81 3.98
CA ARG A 26 -3.89 -1.76 5.00
C ARG A 26 -2.81 -0.73 4.67
N PHE A 27 -3.25 0.48 4.36
CA PHE A 27 -2.38 1.63 4.11
C PHE A 27 -2.20 2.45 5.39
N ASN A 28 -0.96 2.70 5.79
CA ASN A 28 -0.65 3.54 6.96
C ASN A 28 -0.40 4.99 6.52
N PHE A 29 -1.20 5.92 7.04
CA PHE A 29 -1.09 7.36 6.77
C PHE A 29 -0.53 8.17 7.95
N GLY A 30 -0.05 7.50 9.01
CA GLY A 30 0.66 8.09 10.15
C GLY A 30 2.09 8.52 9.81
N CYS A 31 2.27 9.22 8.70
CA CYS A 31 3.53 9.79 8.24
C CYS A 31 3.31 11.22 7.74
N PRO A 32 4.36 12.02 7.50
CA PRO A 32 4.20 13.35 6.92
C PRO A 32 3.41 13.32 5.62
N ARG A 33 2.59 14.35 5.38
CA ARG A 33 1.69 14.44 4.21
C ARG A 33 2.40 14.16 2.88
N ALA A 34 3.60 14.68 2.69
CA ALA A 34 4.39 14.45 1.47
C ALA A 34 4.69 12.96 1.25
N ARG A 35 5.13 12.25 2.30
CA ARG A 35 5.43 10.81 2.24
C ARG A 35 4.18 9.99 1.93
N MET A 36 3.03 10.37 2.50
CA MET A 36 1.74 9.75 2.23
C MET A 36 1.34 9.95 0.76
N LEU A 37 1.45 11.17 0.22
CA LEU A 37 1.13 11.46 -1.18
C LEU A 37 2.01 10.67 -2.15
N GLU A 38 3.32 10.64 -1.94
CA GLU A 38 4.24 9.82 -2.75
C GLU A 38 3.85 8.34 -2.72
N GLY A 39 3.35 7.84 -1.58
CA GLY A 39 2.84 6.48 -1.46
C GLY A 39 1.58 6.26 -2.30
N LEU A 40 0.63 7.19 -2.26
CA LEU A 40 -0.60 7.11 -3.06
C LEU A 40 -0.32 7.20 -4.57
N GLU A 41 0.62 8.05 -4.99
CA GLU A 41 1.05 8.15 -6.40
C GLU A 41 1.65 6.83 -6.90
N LYS A 42 2.49 6.20 -6.09
CA LYS A 42 3.05 4.87 -6.38
C LYS A 42 1.98 3.78 -6.47
N ILE A 43 0.94 3.84 -5.62
CA ILE A 43 -0.21 2.93 -5.72
C ILE A 43 -0.91 3.16 -7.06
N ALA A 44 -1.26 4.40 -7.38
CA ALA A 44 -1.98 4.76 -8.60
C ALA A 44 -1.23 4.35 -9.87
N ALA A 45 0.10 4.50 -9.90
CA ALA A 45 0.94 4.10 -11.03
C ALA A 45 1.06 2.57 -11.21
N ALA A 46 0.70 1.79 -10.19
CA ALA A 46 0.81 0.33 -10.19
C ALA A 46 -0.55 -0.39 -10.09
N LEU A 47 -1.65 0.33 -10.29
CA LEU A 47 -2.99 -0.26 -10.43
C LEU A 47 -3.14 -1.06 -11.72
#